data_AF-A0AAW9IWL1-F1
#
_entry.id   AF-A0AAW9IWL1-F1
#
_cell.length_a   1.000
_cell.length_b   1.000
_cell.length_c   1.000
_cell.angle_alpha   90.00
_cell.angle_beta   90.00
_cell.angle_gamma   90.00
#
_symmetry.space_group_name_H-M   'P 1'
#
loop_
_entity.id
_entity.type
_entity.pdbx_description
1 polymer ?
#
loop_
_entity_poly.entity_id
_entity_poly.type
_entity_poly.pdbx_seq_one_letter_code
_entity_poly.pdbx_strand_id
1 'polypeptide(L)'
;MPIIVSPEKIEEIIEDNKKIDKLLEEDCLFQLDPGSLQGIYGKKVQKAAKALIKKDVYQFVGFEEKIEKEFIDRQVIDLSKKSLFILKPEGSGTRNPLRDSKKKKGWIF
;
A
#
# COMPACT_ATOMS: atom_id res chain seq x y z
N MET A 1 14.36 -7.94 -5.07
CA MET A 1 13.88 -6.98 -4.07
C MET A 1 12.83 -7.66 -3.22
N PRO A 2 13.07 -7.90 -1.91
CA PRO A 2 12.10 -8.56 -1.04
C PRO A 2 10.91 -7.65 -0.73
N ILE A 3 9.74 -8.24 -0.45
CA ILE A 3 8.55 -7.52 0.00
C ILE A 3 8.24 -7.96 1.43
N ILE A 4 8.22 -7.00 2.35
CA ILE A 4 7.84 -7.19 3.75
C ILE A 4 6.36 -6.84 3.87
N VAL A 5 5.58 -7.84 4.27
CA VAL A 5 4.12 -7.72 4.42
C VAL A 5 3.79 -7.26 5.83
N SER A 6 2.94 -6.24 5.91
CA SER A 6 2.40 -5.71 7.16
C SER A 6 3.47 -5.37 8.22
N PRO A 7 4.53 -4.60 7.88
CA PRO A 7 5.60 -4.25 8.81
C PRO A 7 5.10 -3.53 10.08
N GLU A 8 3.93 -2.89 10.03
CA GLU A 8 3.27 -2.28 11.19
C GLU A 8 2.84 -3.28 12.26
N LYS A 9 2.78 -4.57 11.95
CA LYS A 9 2.44 -5.65 12.89
C LYS A 9 3.69 -6.22 13.59
N ILE A 10 4.89 -5.88 13.13
CA ILE A 10 6.16 -6.38 13.69
C ILE A 10 6.42 -5.71 15.05
N GLU A 11 6.65 -6.50 16.09
CA GLU A 11 6.80 -6.00 17.46
C GLU A 11 7.93 -4.97 17.59
N GLU A 12 9.09 -5.21 16.97
CA GLU A 12 10.20 -4.26 17.07
C GLU A 12 9.86 -2.90 16.43
N ILE A 13 9.04 -2.89 15.39
CA ILE A 13 8.59 -1.68 14.68
C ILE A 13 7.47 -0.98 15.45
N ILE A 14 6.57 -1.73 16.07
CA ILE A 14 5.52 -1.20 16.95
C ILE A 14 6.15 -0.46 18.13
N GLU A 15 7.21 -1.01 18.72
CA GLU A 15 7.96 -0.39 19.81
C GLU A 15 8.75 0.84 19.34
N ASP A 16 9.45 0.71 18.21
CA ASP A 16 10.23 1.80 17.62
C ASP A 16 10.14 1.80 16.08
N ASN A 17 9.30 2.71 15.56
CA ASN A 17 9.09 2.89 14.12
C ASN A 17 10.36 3.34 13.36
N LYS A 18 11.47 3.66 14.03
CA LYS A 18 12.76 3.94 13.36
C LYS A 18 13.49 2.67 12.92
N LYS A 19 13.16 1.51 13.49
CA LYS A 19 13.79 0.25 13.08
C LYS A 19 13.45 -0.15 11.63
N ILE A 20 12.39 0.43 11.06
CA ILE A 20 12.08 0.31 9.62
C ILE A 20 13.20 0.86 8.73
N ASP A 21 13.96 1.85 9.20
CA ASP A 21 14.94 2.57 8.39
C ASP A 21 16.07 1.61 7.94
N LYS A 22 16.42 0.63 8.76
CA LYS A 22 17.35 -0.46 8.38
C LYS A 22 16.84 -1.29 7.21
N LEU A 23 15.53 -1.52 7.14
CA LEU A 23 14.92 -2.32 6.07
C LEU A 23 14.79 -1.49 4.78
N LEU A 24 14.60 -0.18 4.91
CA LEU A 24 14.64 0.75 3.77
C LEU A 24 16.04 0.82 3.14
N GLU A 25 17.09 0.80 3.96
CA GLU A 25 18.49 0.80 3.49
C GLU A 25 18.87 -0.47 2.72
N GLU A 26 18.19 -1.60 2.98
CA GLU A 26 18.37 -2.89 2.31
C GLU A 26 17.52 -3.03 1.04
N ASP A 27 17.00 -1.92 0.49
CA ASP A 27 16.11 -1.88 -0.68
C ASP A 27 14.85 -2.76 -0.50
N CYS A 28 14.33 -2.94 0.71
CA CYS A 28 13.08 -3.70 0.88
C CYS A 28 11.86 -2.89 0.39
N LEU A 29 10.87 -3.59 -0.15
CA LEU A 29 9.54 -3.05 -0.41
C LEU A 29 8.58 -3.43 0.71
N PHE A 30 7.53 -2.62 0.92
CA PHE A 30 6.60 -2.77 2.03
C PHE A 30 5.15 -2.73 1.56
N GLN A 31 4.36 -3.64 2.12
CA GLN A 31 2.91 -3.71 1.91
C GLN A 31 2.19 -3.37 3.22
N LEU A 32 1.29 -2.39 3.18
CA LEU A 32 0.38 -2.03 4.26
C LEU A 32 -0.83 -2.95 4.29
N ASP A 33 -1.28 -3.35 5.47
CA ASP A 33 -2.62 -3.91 5.69
C ASP A 33 -3.62 -2.82 6.10
N PRO A 34 -4.69 -2.58 5.31
CA PRO A 34 -5.71 -1.58 5.66
C PRO A 34 -6.45 -1.86 6.97
N GLY A 35 -6.57 -3.12 7.38
CA GLY A 35 -7.11 -3.51 8.67
C GLY A 35 -6.33 -2.92 9.84
N SER A 36 -5.01 -2.74 9.65
CA SER A 36 -4.15 -2.04 10.60
C SER A 36 -4.56 -0.58 10.79
N LEU A 37 -4.98 0.12 9.73
CA LEU A 37 -5.46 1.50 9.84
C LEU A 37 -6.82 1.63 10.53
N GLN A 38 -7.68 0.63 10.35
CA GLN A 38 -8.98 0.56 11.03
C GLN A 38 -8.86 0.14 12.50
N GLY A 39 -7.68 -0.34 12.92
CA GLY A 39 -7.40 -0.73 14.30
C GLY A 39 -7.90 -2.14 14.66
N ILE A 40 -8.13 -2.99 13.66
CA ILE A 40 -8.57 -4.38 13.83
C ILE A 40 -7.58 -5.17 14.69
N TYR A 41 -6.29 -4.94 14.45
CA TYR A 41 -5.18 -5.58 15.18
C TYR A 41 -4.76 -4.82 16.44
N GLY A 42 -5.59 -3.87 16.90
CA GLY A 42 -5.38 -3.11 18.12
C GLY A 42 -4.71 -1.74 17.93
N LYS A 43 -4.79 -0.92 18.99
CA LYS A 43 -4.36 0.50 18.96
C LYS A 43 -2.86 0.69 18.71
N LYS A 44 -2.02 -0.27 19.14
CA LYS A 44 -0.56 -0.19 18.95
C LYS A 44 -0.20 -0.32 17.47
N VAL A 45 -0.71 -1.36 16.81
CA VAL A 45 -0.57 -1.59 15.37
C VAL A 45 -1.10 -0.41 14.57
N GLN A 46 -2.27 0.12 14.94
CA GLN A 46 -2.84 1.29 14.27
C GLN A 46 -1.93 2.53 14.35
N LYS A 47 -1.29 2.76 15.50
CA LYS A 47 -0.34 3.87 15.67
C LYS A 47 0.90 3.65 14.82
N ALA A 48 1.44 2.44 14.79
CA ALA A 48 2.60 2.08 13.97
C ALA A 48 2.29 2.27 12.46
N ALA A 49 1.15 1.74 12.00
CA ALA A 49 0.69 1.90 10.62
C ALA A 49 0.64 3.37 10.19
N LYS A 50 0.03 4.23 11.01
CA LYS A 50 -0.06 5.68 10.76
C LYS A 50 1.31 6.36 10.80
N ALA A 51 2.23 5.92 11.65
CA ALA A 51 3.58 6.47 11.70
C ALA A 51 4.38 6.13 10.43
N LEU A 52 4.28 4.89 9.95
CA LEU A 52 4.94 4.43 8.73
C LEU A 52 4.35 5.08 7.46
N ILE A 53 3.04 5.35 7.42
CA ILE A 53 2.43 6.15 6.34
C ILE A 53 3.03 7.56 6.28
N LYS A 54 3.21 8.21 7.44
CA LYS A 54 3.80 9.56 7.49
C LYS A 54 5.25 9.59 7.00
N LYS A 55 5.94 8.45 7.06
CA LYS A 55 7.29 8.25 6.55
C LYS A 55 7.33 7.80 5.07
N ASP A 56 6.18 7.66 4.41
CA ASP A 56 6.06 7.17 3.02
C ASP A 56 6.71 5.78 2.79
N VAL A 57 6.62 4.91 3.81
CA VAL A 57 7.29 3.60 3.81
C VAL A 57 6.66 2.61 2.81
N TYR A 58 5.36 2.72 2.54
CA TYR A 58 4.61 1.69 1.83
C TYR A 58 4.53 1.92 0.34
N GLN A 59 4.87 0.89 -0.43
CA GLN A 59 4.67 0.86 -1.88
C GLN A 59 3.38 0.12 -2.25
N PHE A 60 2.94 -0.81 -1.41
CA PHE A 60 1.75 -1.60 -1.66
C PHE A 60 0.76 -1.51 -0.51
N VAL A 61 -0.48 -1.86 -0.83
CA VAL A 61 -1.59 -2.01 0.10
C VAL A 61 -2.26 -3.33 -0.26
N GLY A 62 -2.30 -4.25 0.69
CA GLY A 62 -2.85 -5.58 0.46
C GLY A 62 -3.45 -6.14 1.72
N PHE A 63 -4.36 -7.08 1.56
CA PHE A 63 -5.14 -7.64 2.65
C PHE A 63 -4.70 -9.08 2.85
N GLU A 64 -4.54 -9.48 4.11
CA GLU A 64 -4.17 -10.85 4.47
C GLU A 64 -5.37 -11.82 4.37
N GLU A 65 -6.60 -11.30 4.45
CA GLU A 65 -7.86 -12.07 4.42
C GLU A 65 -8.83 -11.63 3.29
N LYS A 66 -10.05 -12.18 3.27
CA LYS A 66 -11.12 -11.75 2.36
C LYS A 66 -11.35 -10.24 2.50
N ILE A 67 -11.23 -9.55 1.37
CA ILE A 67 -11.50 -8.11 1.28
C ILE A 67 -13.00 -7.89 1.45
N GLU A 68 -13.42 -7.60 2.68
CA GLU A 68 -14.73 -6.99 2.91
C GLU A 68 -14.70 -5.57 2.32
N LYS A 69 -15.79 -5.17 1.66
CA LYS A 69 -15.86 -3.88 0.94
C LYS A 69 -15.69 -2.69 1.88
N GLU A 70 -16.01 -2.90 3.14
CA GLU A 70 -15.92 -2.01 4.28
C GLU A 70 -14.47 -1.57 4.54
N PHE A 71 -13.47 -2.37 4.15
CA PHE A 71 -12.06 -2.01 4.30
C PHE A 71 -11.50 -1.18 3.13
N ILE A 72 -12.26 -0.97 2.06
CA ILE A 72 -11.88 -0.10 0.93
C ILE A 72 -12.47 1.29 1.19
N ASP A 73 -11.78 2.08 2.03
CA ASP A 73 -12.17 3.46 2.31
C ASP A 73 -11.50 4.47 1.35
N ARG A 74 -11.86 5.76 1.48
CA ARG A 74 -11.30 6.83 0.64
C ARG A 74 -9.78 6.96 0.80
N GLN A 75 -9.23 6.68 1.98
CA GLN A 75 -7.78 6.75 2.22
C GLN A 75 -7.06 5.63 1.47
N VAL A 76 -7.60 4.40 1.51
CA VAL A 76 -7.07 3.25 0.75
C VAL A 76 -7.16 3.51 -0.74
N ILE A 77 -8.27 4.10 -1.23
CA ILE A 77 -8.43 4.49 -2.62
C ILE A 77 -7.41 5.56 -3.02
N ASP A 78 -7.17 6.57 -2.19
CA ASP A 78 -6.23 7.65 -2.51
C ASP A 78 -4.77 7.20 -2.45
N LEU A 79 -4.42 6.28 -1.54
CA LEU A 79 -3.15 5.56 -1.54
C LEU A 79 -3.00 4.71 -2.81
N SER A 80 -4.09 4.06 -3.26
CA SER A 80 -4.05 3.24 -4.46
C SER A 80 -3.74 4.03 -5.73
N LYS A 81 -4.26 5.25 -5.85
CA LYS A 81 -3.98 6.14 -6.99
C LYS A 81 -2.53 6.60 -7.02
N LYS A 82 -1.87 6.65 -5.87
CA LYS A 82 -0.47 7.06 -5.74
C LYS A 82 0.50 5.90 -5.92
N SER A 83 0.12 4.69 -5.50
CA SER A 83 1.08 3.59 -5.33
C SER A 83 0.59 2.19 -5.78
N LEU A 84 -0.72 1.93 -5.98
CA LEU A 84 -1.23 0.55 -6.05
C LEU A 84 -1.83 0.12 -7.40
N PHE A 85 -1.30 -0.99 -7.93
CA PHE A 85 -2.02 -1.90 -8.84
C PHE A 85 -2.74 -2.97 -8.01
N ILE A 86 -4.07 -2.97 -7.99
CA ILE A 86 -4.84 -4.07 -7.40
C ILE A 86 -4.77 -5.25 -8.37
N LEU A 87 -3.95 -6.27 -8.07
CA LEU A 87 -4.08 -7.57 -8.71
C LEU A 87 -5.19 -8.32 -7.99
N LYS A 88 -6.36 -8.42 -8.62
CA LYS A 88 -7.38 -9.40 -8.21
C LYS A 88 -6.78 -10.80 -8.39
N PRO A 89 -7.06 -11.75 -7.46
CA PRO A 89 -6.64 -13.14 -7.61
C PRO A 89 -7.18 -13.79 -8.90
N GLU A 90 -8.27 -13.25 -9.44
CA GLU A 90 -8.92 -13.70 -10.68
C GLU A 90 -8.43 -12.93 -11.94
N GLY A 91 -7.12 -12.96 -12.19
CA GLY A 91 -6.51 -12.80 -13.53
C GLY A 91 -7.02 -11.70 -14.49
N SER A 92 -7.60 -10.61 -14.00
CA SER A 92 -8.15 -9.54 -14.85
C SER A 92 -7.33 -8.26 -14.67
N GLY A 93 -6.48 -8.03 -15.67
CA GLY A 93 -5.51 -6.94 -15.71
C GLY A 93 -6.14 -5.55 -15.56
N THR A 94 -5.40 -4.67 -14.91
CA THR A 94 -5.69 -3.25 -14.81
C THR A 94 -5.52 -2.57 -16.17
N ARG A 95 -6.53 -1.80 -16.60
CA ARG A 95 -6.36 -0.80 -17.66
C ARG A 95 -5.53 0.34 -17.08
N ASN A 96 -4.40 0.62 -17.73
CA ASN A 96 -3.44 1.65 -17.33
C ASN A 96 -3.98 3.06 -17.74
N PRO A 97 -4.35 3.96 -16.81
CA PRO A 97 -4.83 5.31 -17.18
C PRO A 97 -3.69 6.19 -17.74
N LEU A 98 -2.43 5.84 -17.49
CA LEU A 98 -1.26 6.53 -18.04
C LEU A 98 -1.01 6.25 -19.53
N ARG A 99 -1.77 5.35 -20.16
CA ARG A 99 -1.62 5.02 -21.59
C ARG A 99 -2.52 5.85 -22.52
N ASP A 100 -3.54 6.54 -22.01
CA ASP A 100 -4.44 7.35 -22.86
C ASP A 100 -3.93 8.77 -23.17
N SER A 101 -2.82 9.21 -22.56
CA SER A 101 -2.22 10.52 -22.88
C SER A 101 -1.30 10.50 -24.13
N LYS A 102 -1.13 9.34 -24.80
CA LYS A 102 -0.36 9.26 -26.06
C LYS A 102 -1.19 8.70 -27.23
N LYS A 103 -2.29 9.38 -27.56
CA LYS A 103 -2.80 9.44 -28.95
C LYS A 103 -2.76 10.87 -29.46
N LYS A 104 -1.55 11.39 -29.70
CA LYS A 104 -1.36 12.35 -30.80
C LYS A 104 -1.24 11.54 -32.09
N LYS A 105 -2.29 11.56 -32.92
CA LYS A 105 -2.17 11.40 -34.37
C LYS A 105 -3.47 11.85 -35.06
N GLY A 106 -3.38 13.01 -35.72
CA GLY A 106 -3.94 13.22 -37.07
C GLY A 106 -5.34 13.83 -37.18
N TRP A 107 -5.36 15.12 -37.50
CA TRP A 107 -6.11 15.75 -38.61
C TRP A 107 -5.37 17.07 -38.89
N ILE A 108 -4.54 17.19 -39.94
CA ILE A 108 -4.82 17.23 -41.39
C ILE A 108 -5.94 18.23 -41.69
N PHE A 109 -5.50 19.39 -42.20
CA PHE A 109 -6.13 20.43 -43.04
C PHE A 109 -7.64 20.61 -42.97
#